data_AF-A0A4Q5R7N4-F1
#
_entry.id   AF-A0A4Q5R7N4-F1
#
_cell.length_a   1.000
_cell.length_b   1.000
_cell.length_c   1.000
_cell.angle_alpha   90.00
_cell.angle_beta   90.00
_cell.angle_gamma   90.00
#
_symmetry.space_group_name_H-M   'P 1'
#
loop_
_entity.id
_entity.type
_entity.pdbx_description
1 polymer ?
#
loop_
_entity_poly.entity_id
_entity_poly.type
_entity_poly.pdbx_seq_one_letter_code
_entity_poly.pdbx_strand_id
1 'polypeptide(L)'
;MSFWLTSLARRKRGALLLLALGLAAQPALAQKKGKNAPATAATGPQRLQPLYGGLTPAQAQQVVGAAVLADVDRSFASRPEASKFFSQKGYEYLQENQPDTATVRFNLAWALDPQNADAYRGLAVIQSQRPDAAPDAV
;
A
#
# COMPACT_ATOMS: atom_id res chain seq x y z
N MET A 1 -49.94 -34.27 14.91
CA MET A 1 -51.28 -33.80 15.33
C MET A 1 -51.13 -33.03 16.64
N SER A 2 -51.27 -31.70 16.60
CA SER A 2 -52.26 -30.92 17.37
C SER A 2 -52.82 -31.59 18.66
N PHE A 3 -52.96 -31.01 19.86
CA PHE A 3 -53.00 -29.62 20.33
C PHE A 3 -53.46 -29.63 21.84
N TRP A 4 -53.21 -28.56 22.62
CA TRP A 4 -53.79 -28.18 23.95
C TRP A 4 -53.28 -28.96 25.19
N LEU A 5 -52.85 -28.31 26.28
CA LEU A 5 -53.69 -27.51 27.19
C LEU A 5 -53.09 -26.16 27.62
N THR A 6 -53.96 -25.17 27.51
CA THR A 6 -54.03 -23.88 28.20
C THR A 6 -53.84 -23.95 29.72
N SER A 7 -53.08 -23.00 30.26
CA SER A 7 -53.41 -22.39 31.56
C SER A 7 -53.35 -20.88 31.43
N LEU A 8 -54.51 -20.26 31.66
CA LEU A 8 -54.75 -18.83 31.59
C LEU A 8 -54.97 -18.33 33.03
N ALA A 9 -54.07 -17.53 33.58
CA ALA A 9 -54.32 -16.83 34.85
C ALA A 9 -53.79 -15.39 34.82
N ARG A 10 -54.67 -14.57 34.27
CA ARG A 10 -54.94 -13.13 34.32
C ARG A 10 -54.40 -12.32 35.55
N ARG A 11 -53.66 -11.23 35.22
CA ARG A 11 -53.61 -9.84 35.79
C ARG A 11 -53.08 -9.69 37.24
N LYS A 12 -52.21 -8.71 37.53
CA LYS A 12 -52.54 -7.27 37.63
C LYS A 12 -51.40 -6.34 37.23
N ARG A 13 -51.81 -5.19 36.69
CA ARG A 13 -51.03 -4.06 36.19
C ARG A 13 -50.37 -3.31 37.36
N GLY A 14 -49.10 -3.03 37.24
CA GLY A 14 -48.40 -2.01 38.02
C GLY A 14 -47.49 -1.24 37.07
N ALA A 15 -48.03 -0.21 36.43
CA ALA A 15 -47.24 0.78 35.71
C ALA A 15 -46.70 1.76 36.76
N LEU A 16 -45.37 1.85 36.90
CA LEU A 16 -44.73 3.06 37.39
C LEU A 16 -43.65 3.44 36.36
N LEU A 17 -44.03 4.42 35.54
CA LEU A 17 -43.14 5.16 34.67
C LEU A 17 -42.19 5.98 35.53
N LEU A 18 -40.88 5.75 35.37
CA LEU A 18 -39.88 6.78 35.62
C LEU A 18 -39.20 7.11 34.30
N LEU A 19 -39.47 8.33 33.85
CA LEU A 19 -38.82 9.04 32.77
C LEU A 19 -37.30 8.88 32.85
N ALA A 20 -36.70 8.25 31.85
CA ALA A 20 -35.33 8.56 31.47
C ALA A 20 -35.37 9.40 30.19
N LEU A 21 -35.01 10.68 30.36
CA LEU A 21 -34.80 11.66 29.31
C LEU A 21 -33.89 11.12 28.20
N GLY A 22 -34.22 11.51 26.97
CA GLY A 22 -33.68 10.93 25.76
C GLY A 22 -32.21 11.21 25.46
N LEU A 23 -31.69 10.41 24.53
CA LEU A 23 -30.70 10.82 23.56
C LEU A 23 -31.11 10.20 22.21
N ALA A 24 -31.52 11.06 21.28
CA ALA A 24 -31.55 10.68 19.87
C ALA A 24 -30.11 10.55 19.37
N ALA A 25 -29.76 9.42 18.77
CA ALA A 25 -28.61 9.33 17.87
C ALA A 25 -28.82 8.19 16.87
N GLN A 26 -28.91 8.59 15.60
CA GLN A 26 -28.95 7.77 14.40
C GLN A 26 -27.70 6.87 14.24
N PRO A 27 -27.73 5.87 13.34
CA PRO A 27 -26.64 4.91 13.19
C PRO A 27 -25.44 5.58 12.50
N ALA A 28 -24.35 5.78 13.23
CA ALA A 28 -23.10 6.23 12.63
C ALA A 28 -22.37 5.03 12.02
N LEU A 29 -22.54 4.85 10.70
CA LEU A 29 -21.52 4.21 9.87
C LEU A 29 -20.25 5.08 9.93
N ALA A 30 -19.47 4.94 10.99
CA ALA A 30 -18.14 5.50 11.08
C ALA A 30 -17.17 4.59 10.31
N GLN A 31 -17.20 4.67 8.99
CA GLN A 31 -15.98 4.43 8.25
C GLN A 31 -14.96 5.52 8.59
N LYS A 32 -13.68 5.15 8.51
CA LYS A 32 -12.51 6.02 8.55
C LYS A 32 -11.92 6.30 9.93
N LYS A 33 -11.31 5.25 10.48
CA LYS A 33 -9.96 5.39 11.02
C LYS A 33 -9.14 4.22 10.52
N GLY A 34 -8.52 4.41 9.35
CA GLY A 34 -7.41 3.58 8.90
C GLY A 34 -6.32 3.68 9.96
N LYS A 35 -6.42 2.82 10.98
CA LYS A 35 -5.32 2.53 11.88
C LYS A 35 -4.20 2.04 10.99
N ASN A 36 -3.09 2.76 10.98
CA ASN A 36 -1.81 2.40 10.42
C ASN A 36 -1.68 0.88 10.27
N ALA A 37 -2.07 0.37 9.10
CA ALA A 37 -1.55 -0.89 8.65
C ALA A 37 -0.05 -0.62 8.45
N PRO A 38 0.86 -1.47 8.96
CA PRO A 38 2.26 -1.32 8.65
C PRO A 38 2.37 -1.23 7.13
N ALA A 39 2.99 -0.15 6.63
CA ALA A 39 3.22 0.08 5.22
C ALA A 39 3.78 -1.23 4.64
N THR A 40 2.92 -1.98 3.95
CA THR A 40 3.25 -3.29 3.45
C THR A 40 4.38 -3.10 2.46
N ALA A 41 5.57 -3.55 2.87
CA ALA A 41 6.85 -3.48 2.19
C ALA A 41 6.67 -3.66 0.68
N ALA A 42 6.50 -2.54 -0.02
CA ALA A 42 6.36 -2.41 -1.44
C ALA A 42 5.46 -3.47 -2.16
N THR A 43 4.57 -4.23 -1.52
CA THR A 43 4.02 -5.48 -2.09
C THR A 43 2.98 -5.36 -3.21
N GLY A 44 2.71 -4.14 -3.68
CA GLY A 44 1.73 -3.86 -4.72
C GLY A 44 2.29 -3.89 -6.16
N PRO A 45 1.40 -3.95 -7.17
CA PRO A 45 1.78 -3.89 -8.60
C PRO A 45 2.51 -2.59 -8.97
N GLN A 46 2.36 -1.53 -8.17
CA GLN A 46 3.06 -0.25 -8.34
C GLN A 46 4.59 -0.39 -8.34
N ARG A 47 5.16 -1.40 -7.66
CA ARG A 47 6.61 -1.66 -7.70
C ARG A 47 7.16 -1.94 -9.10
N LEU A 48 6.31 -2.49 -9.97
CA LEU A 48 6.64 -2.90 -11.34
C LEU A 48 6.35 -1.79 -12.35
N GLN A 49 5.70 -0.71 -11.93
CA GLN A 49 5.52 0.46 -12.78
C GLN A 49 6.77 1.35 -12.66
N PRO A 50 7.29 1.88 -13.78
CA PRO A 50 8.37 2.85 -13.72
C PRO A 50 8.05 4.03 -12.80
N LEU A 51 9.05 4.45 -12.02
CA LEU A 51 8.92 5.54 -11.05
C LEU A 51 7.76 5.33 -10.07
N TYR A 52 7.51 4.06 -9.72
CA TYR A 52 6.38 3.61 -8.90
C TYR A 52 4.99 4.06 -9.41
N GLY A 53 4.83 4.28 -10.71
CA GLY A 53 3.57 4.77 -11.28
C GLY A 53 3.38 6.28 -11.15
N GLY A 54 4.46 7.05 -11.24
CA GLY A 54 4.42 8.51 -11.21
C GLY A 54 4.35 9.11 -9.79
N LEU A 55 4.75 8.35 -8.78
CA LEU A 55 4.88 8.88 -7.43
C LEU A 55 5.97 9.95 -7.35
N THR A 56 5.91 10.77 -6.31
CA THR A 56 7.05 11.62 -5.92
C THR A 56 8.13 10.76 -5.23
N PRO A 57 9.41 11.18 -5.22
CA PRO A 57 10.46 10.45 -4.51
C PRO A 57 10.15 10.20 -3.03
N ALA A 58 9.53 11.17 -2.35
CA ALA A 58 9.14 11.03 -0.95
C ALA A 58 8.09 9.93 -0.74
N GLN A 59 7.08 9.87 -1.61
CA GLN A 59 6.07 8.80 -1.58
C GLN A 59 6.68 7.44 -1.93
N ALA A 60 7.59 7.40 -2.91
CA ALA A 60 8.31 6.18 -3.26
C ALA A 60 9.14 5.64 -2.09
N GLN A 61 9.78 6.50 -1.30
CA GLN A 61 10.47 6.10 -0.08
C GLN A 61 9.51 5.51 0.98
N GLN A 62 8.27 6.00 1.06
CA GLN A 62 7.25 5.37 1.91
C GLN A 62 6.87 3.97 1.41
N VAL A 63 6.79 3.78 0.08
CA VAL A 63 6.53 2.47 -0.54
C VAL A 63 7.69 1.50 -0.32
N VAL A 64 8.93 1.96 -0.49
CA VAL A 64 10.16 1.20 -0.19
C VAL A 64 10.15 0.74 1.27
N GLY A 65 9.73 1.63 2.17
CA GLY A 65 9.56 1.34 3.58
C GLY A 65 10.82 1.58 4.40
N ALA A 66 10.62 1.94 5.68
CA ALA A 66 11.69 2.35 6.58
C ALA A 66 12.73 1.24 6.84
N ALA A 67 12.32 -0.03 6.87
CA ALA A 67 13.25 -1.15 7.09
C ALA A 67 14.29 -1.25 5.96
N VAL A 68 13.84 -1.20 4.71
CA VAL A 68 14.73 -1.27 3.53
C VAL A 68 15.65 -0.06 3.48
N LEU A 69 15.14 1.14 3.76
CA LEU A 69 15.96 2.35 3.82
C LEU A 69 17.02 2.26 4.93
N ALA A 70 16.67 1.70 6.10
CA ALA A 70 17.61 1.49 7.19
C ALA A 70 18.66 0.41 6.88
N ASP A 71 18.32 -0.61 6.10
CA ASP A 71 19.30 -1.57 5.58
C ASP A 71 20.27 -0.87 4.61
N VAL A 72 19.75 -0.06 3.68
CA VAL A 72 20.58 0.71 2.74
C VAL A 72 21.53 1.66 3.49
N ASP A 73 21.01 2.41 4.45
CA ASP A 73 21.79 3.38 5.22
C ASP A 73 22.88 2.71 6.09
N ARG A 74 22.73 1.40 6.41
CA ARG A 74 23.77 0.60 7.10
C ARG A 74 24.77 -0.06 6.15
N SER A 75 24.38 -0.35 4.91
CA SER A 75 25.18 -1.11 3.96
C SER A 75 26.02 -0.25 3.02
N PHE A 76 25.67 1.02 2.83
CA PHE A 76 26.34 1.93 1.90
C PHE A 76 26.76 3.21 2.61
N ALA A 77 27.85 3.85 2.13
CA ALA A 77 28.30 5.09 2.74
C ALA A 77 27.34 6.26 2.46
N SER A 78 26.56 6.16 1.38
CA SER A 78 25.53 7.15 1.03
C SER A 78 24.42 6.58 0.15
N ARG A 79 23.25 7.24 0.13
CA ARG A 79 22.14 6.87 -0.76
C ARG A 79 22.46 7.05 -2.25
N PRO A 80 23.20 8.08 -2.70
CA PRO A 80 23.66 8.17 -4.09
C PRO A 80 24.56 7.00 -4.51
N GLU A 81 25.43 6.52 -3.61
CA GLU A 81 26.24 5.33 -3.87
C GLU A 81 25.37 4.08 -4.00
N ALA A 82 24.46 3.87 -3.05
CA ALA A 82 23.48 2.78 -3.11
C ALA A 82 22.64 2.84 -4.39
N SER A 83 22.23 4.04 -4.82
CA SER A 83 21.49 4.25 -6.05
C SER A 83 22.28 3.78 -7.28
N LYS A 84 23.57 4.14 -7.39
CA LYS A 84 24.44 3.64 -8.47
C LYS A 84 24.54 2.12 -8.45
N PHE A 85 24.71 1.53 -7.26
CA PHE A 85 24.75 0.07 -7.08
C PHE A 85 23.45 -0.60 -7.56
N PHE A 86 22.29 -0.11 -7.14
CA PHE A 86 21.01 -0.70 -7.54
C PHE A 86 20.68 -0.47 -9.02
N SER A 87 21.09 0.65 -9.61
CA SER A 87 21.01 0.85 -11.07
C SER A 87 21.87 -0.16 -11.83
N GLN A 88 23.09 -0.43 -11.36
CA GLN A 88 23.94 -1.47 -11.96
C GLN A 88 23.27 -2.85 -11.87
N LYS A 89 22.69 -3.20 -10.72
CA LYS A 89 21.89 -4.43 -10.57
C LYS A 89 20.69 -4.47 -11.51
N GLY A 90 20.03 -3.34 -11.75
CA GLY A 90 18.96 -3.24 -12.74
C GLY A 90 19.42 -3.66 -14.14
N TYR A 91 20.60 -3.19 -14.57
CA TYR A 91 21.17 -3.58 -15.86
C TYR A 91 21.60 -5.05 -15.91
N GLU A 92 22.16 -5.59 -14.83
CA GLU A 92 22.46 -7.03 -14.73
C GLU A 92 21.19 -7.86 -14.95
N TYR A 93 20.09 -7.53 -14.27
CA TYR A 93 18.82 -8.26 -14.46
C TYR A 93 18.21 -8.07 -15.86
N LEU A 94 18.43 -6.92 -16.52
CA LEU A 94 18.06 -6.77 -17.93
C LEU A 94 18.83 -7.72 -18.83
N GLN A 95 20.14 -7.89 -18.60
CA GLN A 95 20.97 -8.84 -19.35
C GLN A 95 20.54 -10.29 -19.12
N GLU A 96 20.04 -10.60 -17.92
CA GLU A 96 19.47 -11.90 -17.56
C GLU A 96 18.01 -12.09 -18.03
N ASN A 97 17.48 -11.18 -18.85
CA ASN A 97 16.10 -11.22 -19.35
C ASN A 97 15.03 -11.24 -18.22
N GLN A 98 15.30 -10.52 -17.12
CA GLN A 98 14.41 -10.36 -15.96
C GLN A 98 13.96 -8.88 -15.80
N PRO A 99 13.14 -8.36 -16.74
CA PRO A 99 12.75 -6.95 -16.75
C PRO A 99 11.95 -6.52 -15.52
N ASP A 100 11.11 -7.37 -14.93
CA ASP A 100 10.37 -7.01 -13.70
C ASP A 100 11.28 -6.81 -12.50
N THR A 101 12.24 -7.72 -12.31
CA THR A 101 13.26 -7.60 -11.26
C THR A 101 14.11 -6.35 -11.50
N ALA A 102 14.49 -6.08 -12.75
CA ALA A 102 15.21 -4.88 -13.12
C ALA A 102 14.41 -3.60 -12.80
N THR A 103 13.10 -3.57 -13.09
CA THR A 103 12.23 -2.43 -12.75
C THR A 103 12.28 -2.14 -11.26
N VAL A 104 12.18 -3.16 -10.41
CA VAL A 104 12.24 -2.98 -8.95
C VAL A 104 13.58 -2.36 -8.53
N ARG A 105 14.70 -2.79 -9.14
CA ARG A 105 16.04 -2.27 -8.82
C ARG A 105 16.21 -0.82 -9.26
N PHE A 106 15.80 -0.48 -10.48
CA PHE A 106 15.88 0.90 -10.97
C PHE A 106 14.93 1.84 -10.21
N ASN A 107 13.72 1.38 -9.87
CA ASN A 107 12.79 2.13 -9.04
C ASN A 107 13.39 2.45 -7.66
N LEU A 108 14.00 1.46 -7.00
CA LEU A 108 14.71 1.69 -5.74
C LEU A 108 15.86 2.69 -5.93
N ALA A 109 16.67 2.53 -6.98
CA ALA A 109 17.77 3.45 -7.27
C ALA A 109 17.28 4.89 -7.40
N TRP A 110 16.20 5.12 -8.14
CA TRP A 110 15.58 6.43 -8.29
C TRP A 110 15.03 6.98 -6.97
N ALA A 111 14.39 6.14 -6.15
CA ALA A 111 13.85 6.57 -4.85
C ALA A 111 14.96 6.98 -3.86
N LEU A 112 16.14 6.37 -3.98
CA LEU A 112 17.32 6.67 -3.17
C LEU A 112 18.04 7.95 -3.64
N ASP A 113 18.16 8.13 -4.94
CA ASP A 113 18.75 9.32 -5.56
C ASP A 113 18.02 9.68 -6.87
N PRO A 114 17.11 10.68 -6.83
CA PRO A 114 16.40 11.15 -8.01
C PRO A 114 17.29 11.84 -9.06
N GLN A 115 18.57 12.09 -8.77
CA GLN A 115 19.54 12.65 -9.73
C GLN A 115 20.31 11.58 -10.49
N ASN A 116 20.15 10.29 -10.14
CA ASN A 116 20.80 9.20 -10.85
C ASN A 116 20.18 8.98 -12.25
N ALA A 117 20.88 9.48 -13.28
CA ALA A 117 20.46 9.35 -14.67
C ALA A 117 20.29 7.90 -15.15
N ASP A 118 21.06 6.96 -14.59
CA ASP A 118 21.02 5.56 -15.01
C ASP A 118 19.72 4.86 -14.60
N ALA A 119 19.11 5.28 -13.49
CA ALA A 119 17.81 4.77 -13.08
C ALA A 119 16.72 5.13 -14.11
N TYR A 120 16.71 6.37 -14.60
CA TYR A 120 15.77 6.81 -15.65
C TYR A 120 16.02 6.09 -16.97
N ARG A 121 17.28 5.94 -17.38
CA ARG A 121 17.64 5.23 -18.61
C ARG A 121 17.19 3.78 -18.58
N GLY A 122 17.49 3.07 -17.49
CA GLY A 122 17.07 1.68 -17.32
C GLY A 122 15.55 1.51 -17.37
N LEU A 123 14.80 2.38 -16.69
CA LEU A 123 13.33 2.38 -16.74
C LEU A 123 12.78 2.70 -18.14
N ALA A 124 13.40 3.64 -18.86
CA ALA A 124 12.99 3.98 -20.22
C ALA A 124 13.24 2.81 -21.20
N VAL A 125 14.35 2.08 -21.04
CA VAL A 125 14.62 0.85 -21.80
C VAL A 125 13.56 -0.22 -21.52
N ILE A 126 13.17 -0.40 -20.25
CA ILE A 126 12.11 -1.36 -19.90
C ILE A 126 10.78 -0.95 -20.51
N GLN A 127 10.42 0.33 -20.44
CA GLN A 127 9.15 0.82 -20.98
C GLN A 127 9.10 0.72 -22.52
N SER A 128 10.21 0.96 -23.22
CA SER A 128 10.25 0.85 -24.69
C SER A 128 10.09 -0.59 -25.17
N GLN A 129 10.44 -1.57 -24.33
CA GLN A 129 10.21 -3.00 -24.57
C GLN A 129 8.77 -3.44 -24.23
N ARG A 130 7.98 -2.57 -23.57
CA ARG A 130 6.61 -2.84 -23.12
C ARG A 130 5.63 -1.76 -23.62
N PRO A 131 5.41 -1.65 -24.94
CA PRO A 131 4.55 -0.63 -25.53
C PRO A 131 3.10 -0.64 -25.03
N ASP A 132 2.60 -1.79 -24.55
CA ASP A 132 1.19 -1.98 -24.19
C ASP A 132 0.89 -1.74 -22.70
N ALA A 133 1.92 -1.53 -21.85
CA ALA A 133 1.75 -1.19 -20.44
C ALA A 133 1.49 0.31 -20.28
N ALA A 134 0.45 0.82 -20.92
CA ALA A 134 -0.11 2.13 -20.60
C ALA A 134 -0.65 2.09 -19.16
N PRO A 135 -0.61 3.21 -18.40
CA PRO A 135 -1.29 3.25 -17.12
C PRO A 135 -2.78 3.07 -17.39
N ASP A 136 -3.35 1.97 -16.90
CA ASP A 136 -4.80 1.86 -16.74
C ASP A 136 -5.23 3.04 -15.88
N ALA A 137 -5.74 4.08 -16.54
CA ALA A 137 -6.29 5.25 -15.91
C ALA A 137 -7.51 4.81 -15.11
N VAL A 138 -7.37 4.80 -13.79
CA VAL A 138 -8.46 4.71 -12.81
C VAL A 138 -8.61 6.03 -12.08
#